data_AF-A0A653T6R9-F1
#
_entry.id   AF-A0A653T6R9-F1
#
_cell.length_a   1.000
_cell.length_b   1.000
_cell.length_c   1.000
_cell.angle_alpha   90.00
_cell.angle_beta   90.00
_cell.angle_gamma   90.00
#
_symmetry.space_group_name_H-M   'P 1'
#
loop_
_entity.id
_entity.type
_entity.pdbx_description
1 polymer ?
#
loop_
_entity_poly.entity_id
_entity_poly.type
_entity_poly.pdbx_seq_one_letter_code
_entity_poly.pdbx_strand_id
1 'polypeptide(L)'
;MRIGHGYDVHRFGAGDFITLGGVRIPHKFGLVAHSDGDVLLHALSDALLGAAALGDIGRHFPDTDPTFKGADSRALLRHVLGLIHAKGWLVGNVDATIVAQAPKMAPHIETMRALIAADLQVELDQVNVKATTTEKLGFTGREEGIAVHAVALLVRA
;
A
#
# COMPACT_ATOMS: atom_id res chain seq x y z
N MET A 1 0.15 21.41 7.85
CA MET A 1 0.05 19.94 7.77
C MET A 1 -1.17 19.58 6.93
N ARG A 2 -1.19 18.39 6.33
CA ARG A 2 -2.36 17.83 5.63
C ARG A 2 -2.48 16.34 5.93
N ILE A 3 -3.70 15.86 6.05
CA ILE A 3 -3.99 14.44 6.26
C ILE A 3 -4.56 13.85 4.97
N GLY A 4 -4.23 12.59 4.71
CA GLY A 4 -4.87 11.79 3.68
C GLY A 4 -5.13 10.38 4.18
N HIS A 5 -6.13 9.77 3.56
CA HIS A 5 -6.57 8.41 3.83
C HIS A 5 -6.62 7.68 2.49
N GLY A 6 -6.17 6.43 2.50
CA GLY A 6 -6.27 5.53 1.36
C GLY A 6 -6.86 4.19 1.78
N TYR A 7 -7.56 3.58 0.85
CA TYR A 7 -8.19 2.28 1.02
C TYR A 7 -8.06 1.51 -0.28
N ASP A 8 -7.55 0.29 -0.20
CA ASP A 8 -7.48 -0.60 -1.36
C ASP A 8 -7.89 -2.02 -0.97
N VAL A 9 -8.39 -2.78 -1.95
CA VAL A 9 -8.84 -4.16 -1.79
C VAL A 9 -8.55 -4.96 -3.03
N HIS A 10 -7.82 -6.06 -2.86
CA HIS A 10 -7.62 -7.05 -3.90
C HIS A 10 -8.25 -8.39 -3.53
N ARG A 11 -8.90 -9.01 -4.51
CA ARG A 11 -9.44 -10.35 -4.37
C ARG A 11 -8.33 -11.40 -4.50
N PHE A 12 -8.49 -12.52 -3.80
CA PHE A 12 -7.63 -13.67 -4.03
C PHE A 12 -7.90 -14.32 -5.39
N GLY A 13 -6.86 -14.93 -5.95
CA GLY A 13 -6.87 -15.71 -7.18
C GLY A 13 -5.82 -16.80 -7.17
N ALA A 14 -5.56 -17.41 -8.33
CA ALA A 14 -4.51 -18.41 -8.48
C ALA A 14 -3.11 -17.79 -8.25
N GLY A 15 -2.25 -18.51 -7.52
CA GLY A 15 -0.89 -18.09 -7.20
C GLY A 15 -0.33 -18.88 -6.02
N ASP A 16 0.96 -18.67 -5.75
CA ASP A 16 1.74 -19.33 -4.68
C ASP A 16 2.37 -18.32 -3.69
N PHE A 17 2.14 -17.02 -3.90
CA PHE A 17 2.50 -15.95 -2.99
C PHE A 17 1.60 -14.72 -3.17
N ILE A 18 1.59 -13.87 -2.16
CA ILE A 18 1.08 -12.49 -2.25
C ILE A 18 2.23 -11.50 -2.07
N THR A 19 2.08 -10.29 -2.61
CA THR A 19 3.01 -9.18 -2.38
C THR A 19 2.32 -8.14 -1.50
N LEU A 20 2.95 -7.76 -0.39
CA LEU A 20 2.47 -6.72 0.53
C LEU A 20 3.65 -5.91 1.04
N GLY A 21 3.59 -4.58 0.95
CA GLY A 21 4.66 -3.69 1.39
C GLY A 21 6.01 -3.99 0.74
N GLY A 22 6.02 -4.48 -0.51
CA GLY A 22 7.20 -4.92 -1.24
C GLY A 22 7.72 -6.31 -0.84
N VAL A 23 7.04 -7.03 0.05
CA VAL A 23 7.45 -8.35 0.55
C VAL A 23 6.62 -9.43 -0.12
N ARG A 24 7.28 -10.43 -0.71
CA ARG A 24 6.61 -11.67 -1.16
C ARG A 24 6.39 -12.61 0.02
N ILE A 25 5.14 -12.99 0.25
CA ILE A 25 4.71 -13.85 1.35
C ILE A 25 4.12 -15.14 0.76
N PRO A 26 4.71 -16.31 1.03
CA PRO A 26 4.17 -17.59 0.56
C PRO A 26 2.72 -17.78 1.01
N HIS A 27 1.84 -18.12 0.06
CA HIS A 27 0.43 -18.34 0.34
C HIS A 27 -0.21 -19.25 -0.73
N LYS A 28 -1.32 -19.91 -0.39
CA LYS A 28 -2.04 -20.78 -1.33
C LYS A 28 -2.80 -20.03 -2.43
N PHE A 29 -2.81 -18.71 -2.36
CA PHE A 29 -3.45 -17.79 -3.30
C PHE A 29 -2.50 -16.66 -3.66
N GLY A 30 -2.70 -16.09 -4.85
CA GLY A 30 -2.17 -14.77 -5.23
C GLY A 30 -3.23 -13.68 -5.10
N LEU A 31 -2.84 -12.42 -5.34
CA LEU A 31 -3.77 -11.30 -5.47
C LEU A 31 -4.01 -10.98 -6.95
N VAL A 32 -5.27 -10.82 -7.34
CA VAL A 32 -5.62 -10.48 -8.73
C VAL A 32 -5.46 -8.97 -8.93
N ALA A 33 -4.55 -8.56 -9.81
CA ALA A 33 -4.27 -7.16 -10.13
C ALA A 33 -3.66 -6.99 -11.52
N HIS A 34 -3.67 -5.75 -12.03
CA HIS A 34 -2.94 -5.36 -13.23
C HIS A 34 -1.43 -5.14 -12.98
N SER A 35 -1.07 -4.80 -11.74
CA SER A 35 0.30 -4.68 -11.20
C SER A 35 0.72 -5.96 -10.43
N ASP A 36 1.74 -5.87 -9.57
CA ASP A 36 2.14 -6.95 -8.65
C ASP A 36 1.14 -7.24 -7.50
N GLY A 37 0.05 -6.47 -7.43
CA GLY A 37 -1.06 -6.70 -6.52
C GLY A 37 -0.86 -6.18 -5.09
N ASP A 38 0.14 -5.32 -4.85
CA ASP A 38 0.45 -4.81 -3.52
C ASP A 38 -0.55 -3.77 -2.99
N VAL A 39 -1.64 -4.29 -2.42
CA VAL A 39 -2.74 -3.52 -1.83
C VAL A 39 -2.28 -2.59 -0.68
N LEU A 40 -1.15 -2.87 -0.03
CA LEU A 40 -0.60 -1.98 1.01
C LEU A 40 0.02 -0.73 0.41
N LEU A 41 0.87 -0.90 -0.61
CA LEU A 41 1.52 0.23 -1.26
C LEU A 41 0.54 1.07 -2.07
N HIS A 42 -0.52 0.46 -2.61
CA HIS A 42 -1.61 1.18 -3.25
C HIS A 42 -2.37 2.06 -2.25
N ALA A 43 -2.83 1.52 -1.13
CA ALA A 43 -3.50 2.30 -0.10
C ALA A 43 -2.62 3.46 0.42
N LEU A 44 -1.31 3.23 0.61
CA LEU A 44 -0.38 4.29 1.00
C LEU A 44 -0.24 5.38 -0.06
N SER A 45 -0.15 5.00 -1.33
CA SER A 45 -0.05 5.93 -2.46
C SER A 45 -1.29 6.83 -2.54
N ASP A 46 -2.49 6.26 -2.40
CA ASP A 46 -3.73 7.04 -2.36
C ASP A 46 -3.81 7.96 -1.14
N ALA A 47 -3.35 7.51 0.04
CA ALA A 47 -3.29 8.37 1.22
C ALA A 47 -2.38 9.59 0.99
N LEU A 48 -1.23 9.39 0.35
CA LEU A 48 -0.29 10.48 0.04
C LEU A 48 -0.86 11.44 -1.01
N LEU A 49 -1.38 10.92 -2.12
CA LEU A 49 -1.99 11.71 -3.18
C LEU A 49 -3.21 12.51 -2.65
N GLY A 50 -4.04 11.87 -1.84
CA GLY A 50 -5.17 12.48 -1.14
C GLY A 50 -4.74 13.61 -0.21
N ALA A 51 -3.73 13.38 0.63
CA ALA A 51 -3.17 14.41 1.52
C ALA A 51 -2.66 15.63 0.75
N ALA A 52 -2.05 15.41 -0.41
CA ALA A 52 -1.60 16.48 -1.28
C ALA A 52 -2.74 17.11 -2.11
N ALA A 53 -3.95 16.56 -2.13
CA ALA A 53 -5.04 16.90 -3.06
C ALA A 53 -4.61 16.77 -4.53
N LEU A 54 -4.07 15.60 -4.89
CA LEU A 54 -3.62 15.24 -6.24
C LEU A 54 -4.52 14.19 -6.92
N GLY A 55 -5.62 13.78 -6.29
CA GLY A 55 -6.47 12.69 -6.78
C GLY A 55 -6.02 11.36 -6.19
N ASP A 56 -6.01 10.33 -7.03
CA ASP A 56 -5.80 8.92 -6.69
C ASP A 56 -4.83 8.23 -7.68
N ILE A 57 -4.46 6.99 -7.41
CA ILE A 57 -3.63 6.16 -8.29
C ILE A 57 -4.17 6.11 -9.72
N GLY A 58 -5.47 5.87 -9.90
CA GLY A 58 -6.07 5.68 -11.22
C GLY A 58 -5.90 6.90 -12.13
N ARG A 59 -5.84 8.10 -11.56
CA ARG A 59 -5.53 9.34 -12.29
C ARG A 59 -4.08 9.42 -12.78
N HIS A 60 -3.12 8.91 -12.02
CA HIS A 60 -1.68 9.02 -12.34
C HIS A 60 -1.15 7.78 -13.06
N PHE A 61 -1.78 6.62 -12.85
CA PHE A 61 -1.36 5.32 -13.34
C PHE A 61 -2.57 4.53 -13.88
N PRO A 62 -3.19 4.97 -14.99
CA PRO A 62 -4.38 4.33 -15.52
C PRO A 62 -4.06 2.95 -16.09
N ASP A 63 -4.95 1.96 -15.88
CA ASP A 63 -4.81 0.58 -16.39
C ASP A 63 -4.73 0.47 -17.92
N THR A 64 -5.09 1.54 -18.64
CA THR A 64 -5.02 1.62 -20.11
C THR A 64 -3.64 2.01 -20.62
N ASP A 65 -2.75 2.52 -19.76
CA ASP A 65 -1.39 2.86 -20.14
C ASP A 65 -0.49 1.61 -20.08
N PRO A 66 0.01 1.12 -21.23
CA PRO A 66 0.84 -0.08 -21.28
C PRO A 66 2.16 0.07 -20.50
N THR A 67 2.58 1.30 -20.20
CA THR A 67 3.80 1.59 -19.42
C THR A 67 3.70 1.06 -17.99
N PHE A 68 2.50 0.97 -17.42
CA PHE A 68 2.28 0.51 -16.05
C PHE A 68 1.83 -0.95 -15.94
N LYS A 69 1.70 -1.65 -17.06
CA LYS A 69 1.32 -3.07 -17.06
C LYS A 69 2.41 -3.90 -16.39
N GLY A 70 2.08 -4.57 -15.29
CA GLY A 70 3.04 -5.33 -14.49
C GLY A 70 4.06 -4.45 -13.75
N ALA A 71 3.72 -3.19 -13.49
CA ALA A 71 4.57 -2.29 -12.70
C ALA A 71 4.79 -2.83 -11.28
N ASP A 72 6.01 -2.59 -10.77
CA ASP A 72 6.36 -2.74 -9.36
C ASP A 72 5.69 -1.63 -8.54
N SER A 73 4.86 -2.00 -7.57
CA SER A 73 4.13 -1.04 -6.74
C SER A 73 5.05 -0.17 -5.90
N ARG A 74 6.29 -0.61 -5.62
CA ARG A 74 7.30 0.26 -4.99
C ARG A 74 7.78 1.36 -5.93
N ALA A 75 7.88 1.08 -7.23
CA ALA A 75 8.23 2.09 -8.22
C ALA A 75 7.11 3.14 -8.35
N LEU A 76 5.85 2.71 -8.29
CA LEU A 76 4.69 3.61 -8.24
C LEU A 76 4.73 4.50 -6.99
N LEU A 77 4.99 3.92 -5.80
CA LEU A 77 5.09 4.68 -4.56
C LEU A 77 6.21 5.75 -4.62
N ARG A 78 7.39 5.39 -5.15
CA ARG A 78 8.49 6.36 -5.36
C ARG A 78 8.10 7.48 -6.34
N HIS A 79 7.33 7.16 -7.38
CA HIS A 79 6.79 8.19 -8.29
C HIS A 79 5.83 9.12 -7.56
N VAL A 80 4.91 8.58 -6.76
CA VAL A 80 4.01 9.38 -5.91
C VAL A 80 4.81 10.31 -5.00
N LEU A 81 5.84 9.82 -4.31
CA LEU A 81 6.70 10.68 -3.48
C LEU A 81 7.26 11.87 -4.28
N GLY A 82 7.72 11.64 -5.52
CA GLY A 82 8.15 12.70 -6.42
C GLY A 82 7.08 13.77 -6.67
N LEU A 83 5.81 13.36 -6.86
CA LEU A 83 4.67 14.28 -7.00
C LEU A 83 4.38 15.06 -5.70
N ILE A 84 4.52 14.40 -4.53
CA ILE A 84 4.36 15.05 -3.22
C ILE A 84 5.42 16.15 -3.05
N HIS A 85 6.69 15.83 -3.31
CA HIS A 85 7.80 16.79 -3.25
C HIS A 85 7.62 17.95 -4.24
N ALA A 86 7.20 17.67 -5.48
CA ALA A 86 6.94 18.70 -6.49
C ALA A 86 5.84 19.70 -6.07
N LYS A 87 4.94 19.31 -5.15
CA LYS A 87 3.89 20.18 -4.59
C LYS A 87 4.32 20.88 -3.28
N GLY A 88 5.57 20.72 -2.85
CA GLY A 88 6.14 21.37 -1.67
C GLY A 88 5.63 20.78 -0.35
N TRP A 89 5.52 19.45 -0.31
CA TRP A 89 5.18 18.68 0.89
C TRP A 89 6.27 17.64 1.17
N LEU A 90 6.43 17.28 2.44
CA LEU A 90 7.23 16.16 2.92
C LEU A 90 6.33 15.18 3.69
N VAL A 91 6.73 13.91 3.71
CA VAL A 91 6.07 12.89 4.53
C VAL A 91 6.45 13.10 6.00
N GLY A 92 5.45 13.39 6.84
CA GLY A 92 5.62 13.47 8.28
C GLY A 92 5.58 12.09 8.92
N ASN A 93 4.52 11.33 8.70
CA ASN A 93 4.45 9.91 9.06
C ASN A 93 3.36 9.19 8.27
N VAL A 94 3.43 7.87 8.24
CA VAL A 94 2.38 6.98 7.71
C VAL A 94 2.04 5.87 8.69
N ASP A 95 0.78 5.46 8.70
CA ASP A 95 0.29 4.32 9.46
C ASP A 95 -0.71 3.51 8.62
N ALA A 96 -0.51 2.21 8.52
CA ALA A 96 -1.33 1.33 7.70
C ALA A 96 -1.80 0.09 8.47
N THR A 97 -3.02 -0.36 8.17
CA THR A 97 -3.65 -1.56 8.74
C THR A 97 -4.00 -2.53 7.64
N ILE A 98 -3.33 -3.68 7.61
CA ILE A 98 -3.68 -4.81 6.75
C ILE A 98 -4.82 -5.60 7.41
N VAL A 99 -5.90 -5.82 6.66
CA VAL A 99 -7.06 -6.60 7.10
C VAL A 99 -7.07 -7.90 6.32
N ALA A 100 -6.58 -8.98 6.94
CA ALA A 100 -6.42 -10.28 6.31
C ALA A 100 -6.66 -11.41 7.32
N GLN A 101 -7.42 -12.43 6.92
CA GLN A 101 -7.62 -13.62 7.75
C GLN A 101 -6.40 -14.56 7.74
N ALA A 102 -5.70 -14.59 6.61
CA ALA A 102 -4.45 -15.32 6.38
C ALA A 102 -3.70 -14.66 5.20
N PRO A 103 -2.37 -14.86 5.06
CA PRO A 103 -1.44 -15.50 6.00
C PRO A 103 -1.13 -14.62 7.23
N LYS A 104 -0.28 -15.11 8.14
CA LYS A 104 0.18 -14.32 9.29
C LYS A 104 1.12 -13.20 8.81
N MET A 105 0.78 -11.95 9.09
CA MET A 105 1.58 -10.80 8.65
C MET A 105 2.76 -10.49 9.58
N ALA A 106 2.65 -10.80 10.88
CA ALA A 106 3.64 -10.40 11.90
C ALA A 106 5.10 -10.70 11.54
N PRO A 107 5.47 -11.87 10.96
CA PRO A 107 6.86 -12.15 10.57
C PRO A 107 7.43 -11.24 9.48
N HIS A 108 6.58 -10.48 8.78
CA HIS A 108 6.94 -9.69 7.61
C HIS A 108 6.86 -8.17 7.85
N ILE A 109 6.25 -7.73 8.96
CA ILE A 109 5.95 -6.31 9.23
C ILE A 109 7.22 -5.46 9.25
N GLU A 110 8.28 -5.89 9.94
CA GLU A 110 9.51 -5.09 10.02
C GLU A 110 10.17 -4.91 8.65
N THR A 111 10.13 -5.93 7.80
CA THR A 111 10.61 -5.82 6.42
C THR A 111 9.75 -4.85 5.60
N MET A 112 8.42 -4.93 5.72
CA MET A 112 7.52 -3.96 5.04
C MET A 112 7.84 -2.53 5.47
N ARG A 113 7.97 -2.27 6.78
CA ARG A 113 8.29 -0.94 7.33
C ARG A 113 9.60 -0.42 6.78
N ALA A 114 10.65 -1.24 6.74
CA ALA A 114 11.96 -0.84 6.22
C ALA A 114 11.91 -0.50 4.72
N LEU A 115 11.20 -1.29 3.91
CA LEU A 115 11.06 -1.03 2.47
C LEU A 115 10.24 0.24 2.19
N ILE A 116 9.14 0.43 2.92
CA ILE A 116 8.29 1.62 2.82
C ILE A 116 9.07 2.87 3.26
N ALA A 117 9.80 2.82 4.38
CA ALA A 117 10.62 3.93 4.85
C ALA A 117 11.67 4.33 3.81
N ALA A 118 12.33 3.34 3.20
CA ALA A 118 13.30 3.57 2.13
C ALA A 118 12.65 4.20 0.87
N ASP A 119 11.48 3.71 0.46
CA ASP A 119 10.76 4.25 -0.71
C ASP A 119 10.22 5.66 -0.47
N LEU A 120 9.83 5.97 0.77
CA LEU A 120 9.33 7.28 1.18
C LEU A 120 10.44 8.25 1.61
N GLN A 121 11.70 7.80 1.69
CA GLN A 121 12.85 8.58 2.13
C GLN A 121 12.65 9.20 3.53
N VAL A 122 12.13 8.41 4.46
CA VAL A 122 11.87 8.79 5.86
C VAL A 122 12.54 7.82 6.82
N GLU A 123 12.62 8.23 8.09
CA GLU A 123 13.11 7.36 9.16
C GLU A 123 12.11 6.25 9.47
N LEU A 124 12.62 5.13 10.00
CA LEU A 124 11.80 3.93 10.29
C LEU A 124 10.71 4.20 11.35
N ASP A 125 10.94 5.15 12.25
CA ASP A 125 9.98 5.56 13.29
C ASP A 125 8.80 6.40 12.73
N GLN A 126 8.92 6.89 11.50
CA GLN A 126 7.85 7.59 10.78
C GLN A 126 6.92 6.63 10.02
N VAL A 127 7.20 5.31 10.04
CA VAL A 127 6.44 4.28 9.32
C VAL A 127 5.92 3.22 10.26
N ASN A 128 4.60 3.07 10.33
CA ASN A 128 3.95 1.96 11.04
C ASN A 128 3.10 1.10 10.09
N VAL A 129 3.18 -0.22 10.26
CA VAL A 129 2.31 -1.19 9.60
C VAL A 129 1.81 -2.15 10.66
N LYS A 130 0.50 -2.32 10.74
CA LYS A 130 -0.18 -3.26 11.64
C LYS A 130 -1.11 -4.16 10.85
N ALA A 131 -1.50 -5.28 11.45
CA ALA A 131 -2.40 -6.23 10.83
C ALA A 131 -3.48 -6.67 11.80
N THR A 132 -4.67 -6.95 11.28
CA THR A 132 -5.79 -7.49 12.05
C THR A 132 -6.58 -8.49 11.22
N THR A 133 -7.22 -9.44 11.91
CA THR A 133 -8.29 -10.27 11.36
C THR A 133 -9.62 -9.55 11.50
N THR A 134 -10.65 -10.04 10.82
CA THR A 134 -12.06 -9.65 11.04
C THR A 134 -12.83 -10.76 11.74
N GLU A 135 -12.17 -11.60 12.52
CA GLU A 135 -12.77 -12.71 13.26
C GLU A 135 -13.66 -13.62 12.39
N LYS A 136 -13.19 -13.97 11.18
CA LYS A 136 -13.94 -14.74 10.17
C LYS A 136 -15.22 -14.08 9.65
N LEU A 137 -15.43 -12.79 9.92
CA LEU A 137 -16.55 -12.01 9.40
C LEU A 137 -16.18 -11.30 8.09
N GLY A 138 -17.17 -11.14 7.21
CA GLY A 138 -17.01 -10.41 5.95
C GLY A 138 -16.10 -11.11 4.92
N PHE A 139 -15.81 -10.43 3.83
CA PHE A 139 -15.04 -11.00 2.71
C PHE A 139 -13.59 -11.32 3.10
N THR A 140 -12.96 -10.46 3.91
CA THR A 140 -11.62 -10.72 4.45
C THR A 140 -11.62 -11.96 5.36
N GLY A 141 -12.65 -12.11 6.20
CA GLY A 141 -12.81 -13.23 7.11
C GLY A 141 -13.12 -14.57 6.43
N ARG A 142 -13.78 -14.52 5.26
CA ARG A 142 -14.03 -15.69 4.39
C ARG A 142 -12.86 -16.02 3.46
N GLU A 143 -11.72 -15.35 3.61
CA GLU A 143 -10.54 -15.51 2.73
C GLU A 143 -10.88 -15.25 1.24
N GLU A 144 -11.70 -14.24 0.94
CA GLU A 144 -12.05 -13.84 -0.44
C GLU A 144 -11.11 -12.76 -0.99
N GLY A 145 -10.41 -12.04 -0.12
CA GLY A 145 -9.44 -11.01 -0.47
C GLY A 145 -8.77 -10.40 0.75
N ILE A 146 -7.91 -9.41 0.50
CA ILE A 146 -7.22 -8.60 1.51
C ILE A 146 -7.60 -7.15 1.29
N ALA A 147 -7.85 -6.43 2.39
CA ALA A 147 -8.06 -5.00 2.38
C ALA A 147 -6.97 -4.28 3.16
N VAL A 148 -6.65 -3.04 2.79
CA VAL A 148 -5.74 -2.19 3.55
C VAL A 148 -6.34 -0.81 3.72
N HIS A 149 -6.22 -0.27 4.93
CA HIS A 149 -6.40 1.16 5.19
C HIS A 149 -5.05 1.79 5.48
N ALA A 150 -4.79 2.95 4.92
CA ALA A 150 -3.59 3.74 5.20
C ALA A 150 -3.97 5.19 5.53
N VAL A 151 -3.22 5.80 6.43
CA VAL A 151 -3.28 7.25 6.70
C VAL A 151 -1.89 7.84 6.56
N ALA A 152 -1.83 9.06 6.02
CA ALA A 152 -0.59 9.80 5.83
C ALA A 152 -0.75 11.22 6.36
N LEU A 153 0.26 11.70 7.08
CA LEU A 153 0.39 13.10 7.48
C LEU A 153 1.51 13.74 6.67
N LEU A 154 1.18 14.78 5.92
CA LEU A 154 2.15 15.61 5.20
C LEU A 154 2.43 16.91 5.97
N VAL A 155 3.69 17.31 5.96
CA VAL A 155 4.18 18.58 6.51
C VAL A 155 4.72 19.46 5.36
N ARG A 156 4.82 20.77 5.59
CA ARG A 156 5.42 21.64 4.59
C ARG A 156 6.92 21.32 4.48
N ALA A 157 7.41 21.31 3.24
CA ALA A 157 8.85 21.25 2.95
C ALA A 157 9.55 22.52 3.41
#